data_AF-A0A7X8HD98-F1
#
_entry.id   AF-A0A7X8HD98-F1
#
_cell.length_a   1.000
_cell.length_b   1.000
_cell.length_c   1.000
_cell.angle_alpha   90.00
_cell.angle_beta   90.00
_cell.angle_gamma   90.00
#
_symmetry.space_group_name_H-M   'P 1'
#
loop_
_entity.id
_entity.type
_entity.pdbx_description
1 polymer ?
#
loop_
_entity_poly.entity_id
_entity_poly.type
_entity_poly.pdbx_seq_one_letter_code
_entity_poly.pdbx_strand_id
1 'polypeptide(L)'
;MDSIGTWRILSLLDAHGEEEVYSATDAANEDLRLRILRSEAPEEDKIAFEEMERTEEATVEGSRRIREIGRTEDGRPYAVYSAL
;
A
#
# COMPACT_ATOMS: atom_id res chain seq x y z
N MET A 1 -7.93 15.02 6.74
CA MET A 1 -6.85 14.12 7.19
C MET A 1 -7.18 12.80 6.57
N ASP A 2 -6.40 12.40 5.57
CA ASP A 2 -6.73 11.28 4.71
C ASP A 2 -6.42 9.97 5.42
N SER A 3 -7.36 9.04 5.35
CA SER A 3 -7.25 7.72 5.97
C SER A 3 -7.76 6.67 4.98
N ILE A 4 -7.08 5.53 4.94
CA ILE A 4 -7.51 4.37 4.16
C ILE A 4 -7.74 3.24 5.14
N GLY A 5 -8.98 2.78 5.26
CA GLY A 5 -9.36 1.79 6.28
C GLY A 5 -9.01 2.29 7.69
N THR A 6 -8.18 1.52 8.40
CA THR A 6 -7.71 1.86 9.75
C THR A 6 -6.39 2.64 9.77
N TRP A 7 -5.83 2.97 8.60
CA TRP A 7 -4.50 3.57 8.47
C TRP A 7 -4.60 5.09 8.28
N ARG A 8 -3.90 5.84 9.13
CA ARG A 8 -3.85 7.29 9.06
C ARG A 8 -2.67 7.72 8.20
N ILE A 9 -2.93 8.37 7.07
CA ILE A 9 -1.86 8.83 6.17
C ILE A 9 -1.20 10.07 6.78
N LEU A 10 0.13 10.07 6.83
CA LEU A 10 0.93 11.18 7.35
C LEU A 10 1.48 12.04 6.22
N SER A 11 2.22 11.45 5.28
CA SER A 11 2.85 12.17 4.17
C SER A 11 3.19 11.25 3.00
N LEU A 12 3.26 11.81 1.79
CA LEU A 12 3.78 11.11 0.61
C LEU A 12 5.30 10.96 0.76
N LEU A 13 5.81 9.73 0.65
CA LEU A 13 7.24 9.41 0.69
C LEU A 13 7.85 9.39 -0.71
N ASP A 14 7.16 8.72 -1.64
CA ASP A 14 7.63 8.54 -3.02
C ASP A 14 6.44 8.46 -3.97
N ALA A 15 6.62 8.87 -5.21
CA ALA A 15 5.63 8.70 -6.25
C ALA A 15 6.35 8.50 -7.59
N HIS A 16 6.23 7.30 -8.14
CA HIS A 16 6.94 6.92 -9.35
C HIS A 16 6.00 6.21 -10.32
N GLY A 17 5.91 6.76 -11.54
CA GLY A 17 5.02 6.26 -12.58
C GLY A 17 3.57 6.22 -12.10
N GLU A 18 3.05 5.02 -11.97
CA GLU A 18 1.65 4.72 -11.64
C GLU A 18 1.45 4.40 -10.17
N GLU A 19 2.47 4.58 -9.34
CA GLU A 19 2.46 4.21 -7.93
C GLU A 19 2.78 5.38 -7.01
N GLU A 20 2.13 5.38 -5.85
CA GLU A 20 2.36 6.33 -4.76
C GLU A 20 2.62 5.58 -3.46
N VAL A 21 3.70 5.95 -2.78
CA VAL A 21 4.09 5.41 -1.48
C VAL A 21 3.91 6.48 -0.42
N TYR A 22 3.07 6.20 0.56
CA TYR A 22 2.79 7.07 1.68
C TYR A 22 3.36 6.49 2.97
N SER A 23 3.72 7.39 3.89
CA SER A 23 3.89 7.08 5.31
C SER A 23 2.53 7.10 5.98
N ALA A 24 2.27 6.14 6.84
CA ALA A 24 1.06 6.08 7.64
C ALA A 24 1.34 5.53 9.02
N THR A 25 0.35 5.61 9.90
CA THR A 25 0.38 4.96 11.20
C THR A 25 -0.92 4.22 11.49
N ASP A 26 -0.83 3.20 12.33
CA ASP A 26 -2.00 2.53 12.90
C ASP A 26 -2.51 3.23 14.19
N ALA A 27 -3.51 2.63 14.84
CA ALA A 27 -4.04 3.11 16.12
C ALA A 27 -3.03 3.04 17.28
N ALA A 28 -2.00 2.20 17.17
CA ALA A 28 -0.91 2.10 18.14
C ALA A 28 0.22 3.11 17.86
N ASN A 29 0.12 3.91 16.78
CA ASN A 29 1.18 4.77 16.25
C ASN A 29 2.41 3.98 15.77
N GLU A 30 2.24 2.74 15.31
CA GLU A 30 3.28 2.01 14.59
C GLU A 30 3.49 2.67 13.23
N ASP A 31 4.75 2.90 12.85
CA ASP A 31 5.10 3.41 11.53
C ASP A 31 4.82 2.36 10.45
N LEU A 32 4.07 2.76 9.42
CA LEU A 32 3.67 1.94 8.30
C LEU A 32 4.00 2.64 6.98
N ARG A 33 4.04 1.83 5.92
CA ARG A 33 4.06 2.32 4.53
C ARG A 33 2.83 1.84 3.80
N LEU A 34 2.19 2.72 3.05
CA LEU A 34 1.07 2.41 2.16
C LEU A 34 1.52 2.61 0.73
N ARG A 35 1.40 1.57 -0.08
CA ARG A 35 1.67 1.60 -1.52
C ARG A 35 0.33 1.55 -2.22
N ILE A 36 0.07 2.52 -3.09
CA ILE A 36 -1.23 2.71 -3.76
C ILE A 36 -0.97 2.91 -5.25
N LEU A 37 -1.69 2.17 -6.09
CA LEU A 37 -1.68 2.47 -7.53
C LEU A 37 -2.56 3.68 -7.83
N ARG A 38 -2.11 4.52 -8.75
CA ARG A 38 -2.86 5.68 -9.24
C ARG A 38 -4.10 5.24 -10.00
N SER A 39 -5.10 6.11 -10.03
CA SER A 39 -6.35 5.81 -10.73
C SER A 39 -6.14 5.64 -12.24
N GLU A 40 -5.11 6.31 -12.79
CA GLU A 40 -4.70 6.21 -14.21
C GLU A 40 -4.06 4.88 -14.61
N ALA A 41 -3.66 4.04 -13.64
CA ALA A 41 -3.03 2.76 -13.94
C ALA A 41 -4.00 1.83 -14.70
N PRO A 42 -3.53 1.07 -15.72
CA PRO A 42 -4.32 0.07 -16.42
C PRO A 42 -4.91 -0.95 -15.45
N GLU A 43 -6.06 -1.50 -15.82
CA GLU A 43 -6.72 -2.53 -15.00
C GLU A 43 -5.88 -3.81 -14.87
N GLU A 44 -5.10 -4.15 -15.91
CA GLU A 44 -4.15 -5.26 -15.88
C GLU A 44 -3.08 -5.06 -14.79
N ASP A 45 -2.47 -3.88 -14.71
CA ASP A 45 -1.51 -3.53 -13.67
C ASP A 45 -2.12 -3.52 -12.27
N LYS A 46 -3.37 -3.07 -12.13
CA LYS A 46 -4.10 -3.11 -10.85
C LYS A 46 -4.32 -4.54 -10.36
N ILE A 47 -4.72 -5.44 -11.26
CA ILE A 47 -4.91 -6.87 -10.95
C ILE A 47 -3.56 -7.50 -10.62
N ALA A 48 -2.54 -7.27 -11.45
CA ALA A 48 -1.20 -7.79 -11.25
C ALA A 48 -0.61 -7.36 -9.89
N PHE A 49 -0.78 -6.09 -9.51
CA PHE A 49 -0.37 -5.59 -8.20
C PHE A 49 -1.02 -6.36 -7.05
N GLU A 50 -2.35 -6.52 -7.07
CA GLU A 50 -3.07 -7.24 -6.01
C GLU A 50 -2.66 -8.72 -5.94
N GLU A 51 -2.43 -9.35 -7.09
CA GLU A 51 -1.98 -10.75 -7.17
C GLU A 51 -0.53 -10.91 -6.70
N MET A 52 0.37 -10.01 -7.09
CA MET A 52 1.77 -9.99 -6.67
C MET A 52 1.88 -9.81 -5.16
N GLU A 53 1.23 -8.79 -4.60
CA GLU A 53 1.25 -8.54 -3.16
C GLU A 53 0.66 -9.72 -2.37
N ARG A 54 -0.43 -10.31 -2.86
CA ARG A 54 -1.06 -11.47 -2.21
C ARG A 54 -0.17 -12.72 -2.26
N THR A 55 0.59 -12.89 -3.33
CA THR A 55 1.49 -14.04 -3.50
C THR A 55 2.82 -13.84 -2.78
N GLU A 56 3.29 -12.59 -2.65
CA GLU A 56 4.47 -12.19 -1.87
C GLU A 56 4.27 -12.32 -0.35
N GLU A 57 3.08 -12.69 0.12
CA GLU A 57 2.80 -13.00 1.53
C GLU A 57 3.72 -14.12 2.11
N ALA A 58 4.50 -14.82 1.26
CA ALA A 58 5.42 -15.86 1.70
C ALA A 58 6.91 -15.70 1.28
N THR A 59 7.31 -14.83 0.37
CA THR A 59 8.69 -14.92 -0.19
C THR A 59 9.27 -13.62 -0.75
N VAL A 60 9.90 -12.76 0.05
CA VAL A 60 11.10 -11.99 -0.38
C VAL A 60 12.00 -11.68 0.82
N GLU A 61 13.28 -12.00 0.65
CA GLU A 61 14.41 -11.66 1.50
C GLU A 61 14.37 -10.21 2.00
N GLY A 62 14.40 -10.03 3.33
CA GLY A 62 14.77 -8.75 3.92
C GLY A 62 13.71 -7.65 3.77
N SER A 63 12.73 -7.71 4.68
CA SER A 63 12.49 -6.62 5.63
C SER A 63 11.14 -5.88 5.61
N ARG A 64 10.08 -6.29 4.90
CA ARG A 64 8.74 -5.71 5.15
C ARG A 64 7.63 -6.76 5.12
N ARG A 65 6.88 -6.88 6.22
CA ARG A 65 5.72 -7.78 6.31
C ARG A 65 4.47 -7.05 5.83
N ILE A 66 3.78 -7.63 4.84
CA ILE A 66 2.47 -7.18 4.39
C ILE A 66 1.47 -7.37 5.55
N ARG A 67 0.75 -6.29 5.87
CA ARG A 67 -0.29 -6.26 6.91
C ARG A 67 -1.68 -6.40 6.31
N GLU A 68 -1.91 -5.76 5.18
CA GLU A 68 -3.21 -5.70 4.52
C GLU A 68 -3.02 -5.41 3.03
N ILE A 69 -3.86 -6.02 2.21
CA ILE A 69 -4.02 -5.69 0.79
C ILE A 69 -5.51 -5.43 0.59
N GLY A 70 -5.85 -4.33 -0.08
CA GLY A 70 -7.23 -3.91 -0.24
C GLY A 70 -7.42 -2.92 -1.37
N ARG A 71 -8.58 -2.27 -1.37
CA ARG A 71 -8.93 -1.23 -2.33
C ARG A 71 -9.45 0.01 -1.63
N THR A 72 -9.00 1.17 -2.08
CA THR A 72 -9.50 2.47 -1.63
C THR A 72 -10.96 2.65 -2.03
N GLU A 73 -11.63 3.67 -1.48
CA GLU A 73 -13.03 3.98 -1.82
C GLU A 73 -13.25 4.25 -3.32
N ASP A 74 -12.23 4.81 -3.99
CA ASP A 74 -12.21 5.05 -5.45
C ASP A 74 -11.84 3.79 -6.27
N GLY A 75 -11.67 2.64 -5.62
CA GLY A 75 -11.37 1.37 -6.28
C GLY A 75 -9.89 1.13 -6.60
N ARG A 76 -8.99 2.06 -6.24
CA ARG A 76 -7.54 1.89 -6.43
C ARG A 76 -7.00 0.82 -5.48
N PRO A 77 -6.22 -0.16 -5.95
CA PRO A 77 -5.63 -1.16 -5.07
C PRO A 77 -4.52 -0.55 -4.21
N TYR A 78 -4.38 -1.06 -3.00
CA TYR A 78 -3.33 -0.67 -2.06
C TYR A 78 -2.78 -1.88 -1.28
N ALA A 79 -1.55 -1.74 -0.80
CA ALA A 79 -0.91 -2.65 0.13
C ALA A 79 -0.27 -1.87 1.28
N VAL A 80 -0.37 -2.43 2.49
CA VAL A 80 0.15 -1.85 3.74
C VAL A 80 1.27 -2.73 4.27
N TYR A 81 2.37 -2.10 4.65
CA TYR A 81 3.56 -2.76 5.18
C TYR A 81 3.97 -2.15 6.51
N SER A 82 4.49 -2.97 7.43
CA SER A 82 5.23 -2.44 8.58
C SER A 82 6.50 -1.74 8.12
N ALA A 83 6.80 -0.55 8.69
CA ALA A 83 8.08 0.11 8.48
C ALA A 83 9.22 -0.71 9.14
N LEU A 84 10.45 -0.45 8.69
CA LEU A 84 11.67 -1.07 9.21
C LEU A 84 12.32 -0.25 10.29
#